data_AF-A2H6S2-F1
#
_entry.id   AF-A2H6S2-F1
#
_cell.length_a   1.000
_cell.length_b   1.000
_cell.length_c   1.000
_cell.angle_alpha   90.00
_cell.angle_beta   90.00
_cell.angle_gamma   90.00
#
_symmetry.space_group_name_H-M   'P 1'
#
loop_
_entity.id
_entity.type
_entity.pdbx_description
1 polymer ?
#
loop_
_entity_poly.entity_id
_entity_poly.type
_entity_poly.pdbx_seq_one_letter_code
_entity_poly.pdbx_strand_id
1 'polypeptide(L)'
;MDKDCDMVYKNISDIYKSGEFKTYDNFVSLVAKCVWEIRDKDRRGKVWNEQIRPAMFEMKKTIDALVVLAGKVSEYNAKMNPQCSKCKAAMRKYNYSVKEIERMRNDYADLKKEAEKPAENKMNMLEFLNKNYPTAEDFLLSDVKKKYKETFGIVKTFDVLTEEIEATKLFRISNIHRTIHVKRL
;
A
#
# COMPACT_ATOMS: atom_id res chain seq x y z
N MET A 1 -34.53 8.94 -9.27
CA MET A 1 -33.38 9.85 -9.43
C MET A 1 -33.41 11.03 -8.46
N ASP A 2 -34.53 11.33 -7.78
CA ASP A 2 -34.62 12.49 -6.85
C ASP A 2 -34.03 12.28 -5.45
N LYS A 3 -34.27 11.14 -4.82
CA LYS A 3 -34.04 10.98 -3.37
C LYS A 3 -32.60 11.24 -2.91
N ASP A 4 -31.62 10.84 -3.73
CA ASP A 4 -30.21 11.05 -3.41
C ASP A 4 -29.81 12.51 -3.61
N CYS A 5 -30.34 13.18 -4.64
CA CYS A 5 -30.14 14.62 -4.86
C CYS A 5 -30.78 15.44 -3.74
N ASP A 6 -32.01 15.12 -3.35
CA ASP A 6 -32.72 15.75 -2.23
C ASP A 6 -31.94 15.63 -0.92
N MET A 7 -31.30 14.48 -0.70
CA MET A 7 -30.48 14.23 0.48
C MET A 7 -29.19 15.06 0.47
N VAL A 8 -28.55 15.22 -0.69
CA VAL A 8 -27.41 16.16 -0.84
C VAL A 8 -27.85 17.59 -0.52
N TYR A 9 -28.95 18.06 -1.10
CA TYR A 9 -29.47 19.41 -0.84
C TYR A 9 -29.83 19.62 0.62
N LYS A 10 -30.43 18.62 1.27
CA LYS A 10 -30.73 18.66 2.69
C LYS A 10 -29.45 18.76 3.53
N ASN A 11 -28.45 17.92 3.27
CA ASN A 11 -27.18 17.95 4.00
C ASN A 11 -26.46 19.30 3.83
N ILE A 12 -26.46 19.86 2.63
CA ILE A 12 -25.93 21.20 2.36
C ILE A 12 -26.71 22.25 3.16
N SER A 13 -28.06 22.21 3.13
CA SER A 13 -28.89 23.13 3.91
C SER A 13 -28.65 23.02 5.41
N ASP A 14 -28.43 21.82 5.94
CA ASP A 14 -28.19 21.59 7.36
C ASP A 14 -26.83 22.18 7.79
N ILE A 15 -25.81 22.12 6.93
CA ILE A 15 -24.53 22.81 7.13
C ILE A 15 -24.75 24.32 7.21
N TYR A 16 -25.40 24.91 6.20
CA TYR A 16 -25.60 26.37 6.17
C TYR A 16 -26.43 26.91 7.36
N LYS A 17 -27.36 26.10 7.88
CA LYS A 17 -28.17 26.45 9.06
C LYS A 17 -27.44 26.24 10.39
N SER A 18 -26.30 25.58 10.38
CA SER A 18 -25.57 25.19 11.58
C SER A 18 -24.98 26.39 12.33
N GLY A 19 -24.85 26.27 13.65
CA GLY A 19 -24.25 27.33 14.48
C GLY A 19 -22.77 27.56 14.16
N GLU A 20 -22.08 26.53 13.71
CA GLU A 20 -20.67 26.58 13.31
C GLU A 20 -20.51 27.35 11.99
N PHE A 21 -21.39 27.13 11.01
CA PHE A 21 -21.39 27.92 9.77
C PHE A 21 -21.66 29.39 10.07
N LYS A 22 -22.65 29.71 10.92
CA LYS A 22 -22.90 31.09 11.37
C LYS A 22 -21.70 31.71 12.06
N THR A 23 -20.97 30.92 12.86
CA THR A 23 -19.75 31.38 13.54
C THR A 23 -18.66 31.74 12.53
N TYR A 24 -18.46 30.88 11.53
CA TYR A 24 -17.54 31.14 10.42
C TYR A 24 -17.95 32.37 9.60
N ASP A 25 -19.21 32.48 9.22
CA ASP A 25 -19.75 33.59 8.42
C ASP A 25 -19.62 34.95 9.13
N ASN A 26 -19.90 34.97 10.43
CA ASN A 26 -19.67 36.16 11.27
C ASN A 26 -18.19 36.56 11.30
N PHE A 27 -17.28 35.59 11.34
CA PHE A 27 -15.85 35.86 11.32
C PHE A 27 -15.39 36.41 9.95
N VAL A 28 -15.90 35.88 8.84
CA VAL A 28 -15.63 36.43 7.50
C VAL A 28 -16.07 37.89 7.42
N SER A 29 -17.27 38.20 7.93
CA SER A 29 -17.78 39.57 8.00
C SER A 29 -16.90 40.49 8.85
N LEU A 30 -16.41 39.99 10.00
CA LEU A 30 -15.49 40.71 10.86
C LEU A 30 -14.17 41.02 10.15
N VAL A 31 -13.56 40.03 9.48
CA VAL A 31 -12.32 40.22 8.73
C VAL A 31 -12.51 41.21 7.57
N ALA A 32 -13.62 41.13 6.85
CA ALA A 32 -13.94 42.09 5.79
C ALA A 32 -14.04 43.52 6.32
N LYS A 33 -14.68 43.70 7.48
CA LYS A 33 -14.74 45.00 8.17
C LYS A 33 -13.35 45.49 8.56
N CYS A 34 -12.51 44.62 9.12
CA CYS A 34 -11.12 44.95 9.47
C CYS A 34 -10.34 45.45 8.24
N VAL A 35 -10.44 44.75 7.10
CA VAL A 35 -9.78 45.15 5.84
C VAL A 35 -10.29 46.50 5.34
N TRP A 36 -11.60 46.73 5.40
CA TRP A 36 -12.19 48.00 5.00
C TRP A 36 -11.72 49.17 5.89
N GLU A 37 -11.66 48.97 7.20
CA GLU A 37 -11.14 49.96 8.15
C GLU A 37 -9.67 50.27 7.88
N ILE A 38 -8.81 49.26 7.66
CA ILE A 38 -7.40 49.47 7.29
C ILE A 38 -7.31 50.38 6.06
N ARG A 39 -8.04 50.05 4.99
CA ARG A 39 -8.02 50.81 3.74
C ARG A 39 -8.50 52.25 3.93
N ASP A 40 -9.60 52.47 4.65
CA ASP A 40 -10.13 53.82 4.88
C ASP A 40 -9.17 54.68 5.71
N LYS A 41 -8.52 54.09 6.71
CA LYS A 41 -7.58 54.80 7.58
C LYS A 41 -6.25 55.11 6.90
N ASP A 42 -5.73 54.14 6.14
CA ASP A 42 -4.48 54.30 5.37
C ASP A 42 -4.60 55.46 4.38
N ARG A 43 -5.75 55.55 3.67
CA ARG A 43 -6.06 56.68 2.79
C ARG A 43 -6.03 58.05 3.49
N ARG A 44 -6.26 58.10 4.80
CA ARG A 44 -6.35 59.34 5.59
C ARG A 44 -5.05 59.69 6.31
N GLY A 45 -4.01 58.85 6.25
CA GLY A 45 -2.72 59.10 6.91
C GLY A 45 -2.81 59.21 8.44
N LYS A 46 -3.79 58.56 9.07
CA LYS A 46 -4.04 58.66 10.52
C LYS A 46 -3.28 57.57 11.28
N VAL A 47 -2.60 57.94 12.36
CA VAL A 47 -2.01 56.99 13.32
C VAL A 47 -3.13 56.33 14.13
N TRP A 48 -3.04 55.02 14.33
CA TRP A 48 -4.10 54.22 14.96
C TRP A 48 -3.57 53.33 16.08
N ASN A 49 -4.27 53.35 17.23
CA ASN A 49 -3.85 52.66 18.46
C ASN A 49 -4.82 51.56 18.93
N GLU A 50 -5.98 51.41 18.29
CA GLU A 50 -6.94 50.35 18.65
C GLU A 50 -6.66 49.05 17.88
N GLN A 51 -7.29 47.97 18.30
CA GLN A 51 -7.16 46.68 17.64
C GLN A 51 -7.94 46.65 16.32
N ILE A 52 -7.21 46.61 15.19
CA ILE A 52 -7.82 46.49 13.85
C ILE A 52 -8.00 45.03 13.41
N ARG A 53 -7.41 44.07 14.13
CA ARG A 53 -7.47 42.64 13.78
C ARG A 53 -8.48 41.90 14.67
N PRO A 54 -9.10 40.81 14.19
CA PRO A 54 -9.89 39.94 15.06
C PRO A 54 -9.11 39.53 16.31
N ALA A 55 -9.80 39.38 17.43
CA ALA A 55 -9.20 38.93 18.65
C ALA A 55 -8.83 37.44 18.59
N MET A 56 -7.85 37.04 19.38
CA MET A 56 -7.38 35.65 19.42
C MET A 56 -8.51 34.67 19.78
N PHE A 57 -9.45 35.07 20.63
CA PHE A 57 -10.59 34.22 20.98
C PHE A 57 -11.56 34.03 19.80
N GLU A 58 -11.75 35.05 18.96
CA GLU A 58 -12.60 34.97 17.76
C GLU A 58 -11.96 34.06 16.71
N MET A 59 -10.64 34.14 16.55
CA MET A 59 -9.87 33.23 15.70
C MET A 59 -10.01 31.79 16.19
N LYS A 60 -9.78 31.54 17.49
CA LYS A 60 -9.91 30.19 18.08
C LYS A 60 -11.31 29.61 17.90
N LYS A 61 -12.35 30.39 18.23
CA LYS A 61 -13.75 29.99 18.05
C LYS A 61 -14.07 29.63 16.60
N THR A 62 -13.50 30.37 15.65
CA THR A 62 -13.69 30.11 14.21
C THR A 62 -12.95 28.85 13.76
N ILE A 63 -11.73 28.62 14.24
CA ILE A 63 -10.98 27.39 13.98
C ILE A 63 -11.77 26.18 14.50
N ASP A 64 -12.26 26.24 15.73
CA ASP A 64 -13.06 25.16 16.33
C ASP A 64 -14.33 24.89 15.51
N ALA A 65 -15.01 25.95 15.06
CA ALA A 65 -16.19 25.84 14.18
C ALA A 65 -15.85 25.18 12.82
N LEU A 66 -14.73 25.55 12.20
CA LEU A 66 -14.27 24.97 10.94
C LEU A 66 -13.94 23.48 11.07
N VAL A 67 -13.31 23.07 12.17
CA VAL A 67 -13.03 21.65 12.45
C VAL A 67 -14.33 20.84 12.54
N VAL A 68 -15.34 21.37 13.23
CA VAL A 68 -16.66 20.71 13.33
C VAL A 68 -17.35 20.64 11.97
N LEU A 69 -17.31 21.71 11.16
CA LEU A 69 -17.87 21.72 9.80
C LEU A 69 -17.19 20.68 8.90
N ALA A 70 -15.86 20.57 8.94
CA ALA A 70 -15.12 19.55 8.21
C ALA A 70 -15.54 18.12 8.63
N GLY A 71 -15.79 17.92 9.93
CA GLY A 71 -16.35 16.68 10.47
C GLY A 71 -17.73 16.36 9.88
N LYS A 72 -18.66 17.33 9.88
CA LYS A 72 -20.01 17.16 9.30
C LYS A 72 -19.96 16.84 7.80
N VAL A 73 -19.13 17.54 7.03
CA VAL A 73 -18.94 17.26 5.60
C VAL A 73 -18.43 15.83 5.38
N SER A 74 -17.46 15.39 6.19
CA SER A 74 -16.91 14.03 6.10
C SER A 74 -17.96 12.97 6.44
N GLU A 75 -18.77 13.21 7.47
CA GLU A 75 -19.88 12.33 7.87
C GLU A 75 -20.93 12.22 6.75
N TYR A 76 -21.37 13.34 6.18
CA TYR A 76 -22.33 13.32 5.08
C TYR A 76 -21.77 12.61 3.85
N ASN A 77 -20.51 12.86 3.48
CA ASN A 77 -19.86 12.17 2.37
C ASN A 77 -19.79 10.65 2.60
N ALA A 78 -19.49 10.20 3.82
CA ALA A 78 -19.47 8.78 4.17
C ALA A 78 -20.87 8.14 4.08
N LYS A 79 -21.94 8.85 4.46
CA LYS A 79 -23.32 8.38 4.35
C LYS A 79 -23.82 8.35 2.91
N MET A 80 -23.45 9.34 2.11
CA MET A 80 -23.87 9.47 0.71
C MET A 80 -23.09 8.57 -0.25
N ASN A 81 -21.87 8.17 0.12
CA ASN A 81 -21.04 7.26 -0.65
C ASN A 81 -20.69 6.02 0.19
N PRO A 82 -21.68 5.17 0.52
CA PRO A 82 -21.39 3.96 1.27
C PRO A 82 -20.39 3.13 0.47
N GLN A 83 -19.28 2.72 1.11
CA GLN A 83 -18.36 1.75 0.51
C GLN A 83 -19.15 0.47 0.23
N CYS A 84 -19.64 0.33 -1.01
CA CYS A 84 -20.43 -0.83 -1.39
C CYS A 84 -19.58 -2.08 -1.15
N SER A 85 -20.09 -3.00 -0.32
CA SER A 85 -19.38 -4.25 0.02
C SER A 85 -18.97 -5.02 -1.24
N LYS A 86 -19.81 -4.97 -2.29
CA LYS A 86 -19.51 -5.52 -3.62
C LYS A 86 -18.35 -4.77 -4.31
N CYS A 87 -18.37 -3.44 -4.35
CA CYS A 87 -17.26 -2.66 -4.92
C CYS A 87 -15.95 -2.87 -4.17
N LYS A 88 -15.99 -2.95 -2.83
CA LYS A 88 -14.82 -3.24 -1.99
C LYS A 88 -14.29 -4.66 -2.21
N ALA A 89 -15.17 -5.64 -2.42
CA ALA A 89 -14.78 -7.00 -2.81
C ALA A 89 -14.17 -7.03 -4.22
N ALA A 90 -14.74 -6.30 -5.18
CA ALA A 90 -14.20 -6.17 -6.54
C ALA A 90 -12.80 -5.54 -6.53
N MET A 91 -12.60 -4.45 -5.77
CA MET A 91 -11.30 -3.81 -5.62
C MET A 91 -10.26 -4.76 -4.99
N ARG A 92 -10.66 -5.56 -4.00
CA ARG A 92 -9.77 -6.58 -3.41
C ARG A 92 -9.37 -7.66 -4.42
N LYS A 93 -10.31 -8.16 -5.24
CA LYS A 93 -10.02 -9.12 -6.30
C LYS A 93 -9.07 -8.54 -7.35
N TYR A 94 -9.30 -7.30 -7.76
CA TYR A 94 -8.41 -6.58 -8.68
C TYR A 94 -6.99 -6.48 -8.11
N ASN A 95 -6.84 -5.99 -6.88
CA ASN A 95 -5.54 -5.84 -6.24
C ASN A 95 -4.81 -7.18 -6.06
N TYR A 96 -5.52 -8.26 -5.74
CA TYR A 96 -4.93 -9.60 -5.69
C TYR A 96 -4.43 -10.04 -7.08
N SER A 97 -5.22 -9.81 -8.12
CA SER A 97 -4.86 -10.17 -9.50
C SER A 97 -3.61 -9.40 -9.96
N VAL A 98 -3.52 -8.11 -9.65
CA VAL A 98 -2.34 -7.29 -9.95
C VAL A 98 -1.09 -7.83 -9.25
N LYS A 99 -1.19 -8.17 -7.96
CA LYS A 99 -0.06 -8.75 -7.20
C LYS A 99 0.45 -10.07 -7.78
N GLU A 100 -0.45 -10.96 -8.19
CA GLU A 100 -0.03 -12.23 -8.82
C GLU A 100 0.60 -12.00 -10.20
N ILE A 101 0.10 -11.04 -10.99
CA ILE A 101 0.72 -10.65 -12.26
C ILE A 101 2.14 -10.12 -12.03
N GLU A 102 2.34 -9.27 -11.01
CA GLU A 102 3.68 -8.77 -10.66
C GLU A 102 4.61 -9.90 -10.21
N ARG A 103 4.13 -10.86 -9.41
CA ARG A 103 4.91 -12.05 -9.03
C ARG A 103 5.35 -12.85 -10.26
N MET A 104 4.42 -13.18 -11.15
CA MET A 104 4.73 -13.94 -12.38
C MET A 104 5.73 -13.21 -13.28
N ARG A 105 5.64 -11.87 -13.37
CA ARG A 105 6.61 -11.06 -14.13
C ARG A 105 8.01 -11.12 -13.52
N ASN A 106 8.11 -11.10 -12.19
CA ASN A 106 9.39 -11.22 -11.49
C ASN A 106 9.99 -12.62 -11.70
N ASP A 107 9.19 -13.68 -11.54
CA ASP A 107 9.62 -15.06 -11.78
C ASP A 107 10.13 -15.24 -13.22
N TYR A 108 9.41 -14.67 -14.21
CA TYR A 108 9.84 -14.70 -15.60
C TYR A 108 11.15 -13.93 -15.85
N ALA A 109 11.32 -12.77 -15.21
CA ALA A 109 12.54 -11.98 -15.34
C ALA A 109 13.76 -12.72 -14.78
N ASP A 110 13.59 -13.45 -13.68
CA ASP A 110 14.65 -14.26 -13.09
C ASP A 110 15.01 -15.46 -13.99
N LEU A 111 14.02 -16.16 -14.54
CA LEU A 111 14.25 -17.24 -15.52
C LEU A 111 14.99 -16.75 -16.77
N LYS A 112 14.62 -15.56 -17.28
CA LYS A 112 15.29 -14.97 -18.44
C LYS A 112 16.75 -14.65 -18.14
N LYS A 113 17.05 -14.08 -16.97
CA LYS A 113 18.45 -13.84 -16.53
C LYS A 113 19.24 -15.14 -16.43
N GLU A 114 18.61 -16.22 -15.99
CA GLU A 114 19.27 -17.54 -15.91
C GLU A 114 19.55 -18.14 -17.29
N ALA A 115 18.63 -18.00 -18.24
CA ALA A 115 18.82 -18.44 -19.61
C ALA A 115 19.89 -17.62 -20.36
N GLU A 116 20.10 -16.37 -19.97
CA GLU A 116 21.10 -15.46 -20.56
C GLU A 116 22.50 -15.63 -19.94
N LYS A 117 22.65 -16.34 -18.82
CA LYS A 117 23.98 -16.67 -18.29
C LYS A 117 24.65 -17.66 -19.25
N PRO A 118 25.89 -17.39 -19.72
CA PRO A 118 26.65 -18.38 -20.48
C PRO A 118 26.80 -19.65 -19.64
N ALA A 119 26.96 -20.80 -20.30
CA ALA A 119 27.08 -22.11 -19.67
C ALA A 119 28.36 -22.22 -18.81
N GLU A 120 28.38 -21.51 -17.68
CA GLU A 120 29.48 -21.48 -16.73
C GLU A 120 29.43 -22.76 -15.91
N ASN A 121 30.37 -23.66 -16.23
CA ASN A 121 30.80 -24.82 -15.46
C ASN A 121 29.68 -25.52 -14.69
N LYS A 122 28.91 -26.36 -15.41
CA LYS A 122 28.11 -27.45 -14.81
C LYS A 122 29.05 -28.38 -14.03
N MET A 123 29.38 -28.02 -12.80
CA MET A 123 29.97 -28.94 -11.84
C MET A 123 29.04 -30.14 -11.72
N ASN A 124 29.59 -31.35 -11.81
CA ASN A 124 28.80 -32.57 -11.83
C ASN A 124 27.95 -32.62 -10.55
N MET A 125 26.63 -32.80 -10.66
CA MET A 125 25.72 -32.78 -9.50
C MET A 125 26.15 -33.75 -8.40
N LEU A 126 26.82 -34.83 -8.79
CA LEU A 126 27.46 -35.76 -7.89
C LEU A 126 28.55 -35.11 -7.00
N GLU A 127 29.43 -34.30 -7.58
CA GLU A 127 30.50 -33.60 -6.86
C GLU A 127 29.91 -32.57 -5.90
N PHE A 128 28.86 -31.87 -6.31
CA PHE A 128 28.15 -30.92 -5.46
C PHE A 128 27.53 -31.61 -4.23
N LEU A 129 26.84 -32.74 -4.42
CA LEU A 129 26.20 -33.47 -3.34
C LEU A 129 27.23 -34.05 -2.38
N ASN A 130 28.30 -34.69 -2.88
CA ASN A 130 29.33 -35.28 -2.02
C ASN A 130 30.12 -34.22 -1.24
N LYS A 131 30.31 -33.01 -1.78
CA LYS A 131 30.98 -31.91 -1.06
C LYS A 131 30.10 -31.30 0.04
N ASN A 132 28.80 -31.12 -0.24
CA ASN A 132 27.88 -30.43 0.68
C ASN A 132 27.18 -31.35 1.69
N TYR A 133 27.15 -32.65 1.40
CA TYR A 133 26.47 -33.68 2.19
C TYR A 133 27.33 -34.96 2.27
N PRO A 134 28.58 -34.89 2.77
CA PRO A 134 29.54 -36.00 2.71
C PRO A 134 29.07 -37.24 3.46
N THR A 135 28.41 -37.06 4.60
CA THR A 135 27.97 -38.14 5.50
C THR A 135 26.46 -38.19 5.71
N ALA A 136 25.69 -37.29 5.09
CA ALA A 136 24.25 -37.26 5.27
C ALA A 136 23.56 -38.34 4.43
N GLU A 137 22.77 -39.17 5.10
CA GLU A 137 21.97 -40.25 4.47
C GLU A 137 20.59 -39.77 4.03
N ASP A 138 20.04 -38.72 4.65
CA ASP A 138 18.74 -38.12 4.35
C ASP A 138 18.81 -36.59 4.55
N PHE A 139 18.36 -35.82 3.55
CA PHE A 139 18.29 -34.37 3.60
C PHE A 139 17.20 -33.82 2.69
N LEU A 140 16.77 -32.58 2.92
CA LEU A 140 15.64 -31.99 2.18
C LEU A 140 16.05 -31.46 0.81
N LEU A 141 15.23 -31.71 -0.20
CA LEU A 141 15.43 -31.16 -1.55
C LEU A 141 15.34 -29.62 -1.56
N SER A 142 14.56 -29.03 -0.64
CA SER A 142 14.53 -27.57 -0.45
C SER A 142 15.88 -27.01 -0.02
N ASP A 143 16.61 -27.74 0.82
CA ASP A 143 17.93 -27.32 1.30
C ASP A 143 18.97 -27.45 0.19
N VAL A 144 18.88 -28.50 -0.62
CA VAL A 144 19.70 -28.67 -1.83
C VAL A 144 19.48 -27.49 -2.77
N LYS A 145 18.23 -27.13 -3.06
CA LYS A 145 17.88 -25.99 -3.92
C LYS A 145 18.45 -24.68 -3.38
N LYS A 146 18.36 -24.45 -2.07
CA LYS A 146 18.90 -23.25 -1.42
C LYS A 146 20.44 -23.19 -1.54
N LYS A 147 21.14 -24.26 -1.16
CA LYS A 147 22.61 -24.33 -1.25
C LYS A 147 23.12 -24.26 -2.68
N TYR A 148 22.39 -24.85 -3.63
CA TYR A 148 22.74 -24.77 -5.06
C TYR A 148 22.67 -23.33 -5.58
N LYS A 149 21.60 -22.60 -5.20
CA LYS A 149 21.48 -21.17 -5.48
C LYS A 149 22.59 -20.34 -4.83
N GLU A 150 22.94 -20.64 -3.58
CA GLU A 150 24.02 -19.93 -2.88
C GLU A 150 25.40 -20.20 -3.50
N THR A 151 25.64 -21.43 -3.96
CA THR A 151 26.96 -21.85 -4.48
C THR A 151 27.19 -21.38 -5.91
N PHE A 152 26.17 -21.47 -6.77
CA PHE A 152 26.31 -21.20 -8.20
C PHE A 152 25.55 -19.95 -8.66
N GLY A 153 24.75 -19.33 -7.79
CA GLY A 153 23.90 -18.20 -8.18
C GLY A 153 22.81 -18.56 -9.19
N ILE A 154 22.50 -19.86 -9.35
CA ILE A 154 21.51 -20.40 -10.30
C ILE A 154 20.36 -21.01 -9.52
N VAL A 155 19.12 -20.62 -9.82
CA VAL A 155 17.92 -21.26 -9.31
C VAL A 155 17.55 -22.39 -10.25
N LYS A 156 17.41 -23.61 -9.70
CA LYS A 156 16.81 -24.73 -10.44
C LYS A 156 15.41 -25.01 -9.90
N THR A 157 14.50 -25.42 -10.78
CA THR A 157 13.18 -25.94 -10.39
C THR A 157 13.37 -27.27 -9.62
N PHE A 158 12.36 -27.64 -8.83
CA PHE A 158 12.42 -28.91 -8.12
C PHE A 158 12.47 -30.09 -9.10
N ASP A 159 11.78 -30.01 -10.23
CA ASP A 159 11.75 -31.07 -11.25
C ASP A 159 13.14 -31.30 -11.88
N VAL A 160 13.84 -30.22 -12.25
CA VAL A 160 15.19 -30.32 -12.83
C VAL A 160 16.19 -30.87 -11.81
N LEU A 161 16.10 -30.43 -10.54
CA LEU A 161 16.97 -30.98 -9.49
C LEU A 161 16.68 -32.46 -9.25
N THR A 162 15.41 -32.87 -9.30
CA THR A 162 15.00 -34.26 -9.14
C THR A 162 15.65 -35.14 -10.21
N GLU A 163 15.49 -34.76 -11.48
CA GLU A 163 16.05 -35.50 -12.63
C GLU A 163 17.58 -35.61 -12.54
N GLU A 164 18.26 -34.52 -12.22
CA GLU A 164 19.72 -34.52 -12.14
C GLU A 164 20.26 -35.33 -10.95
N ILE A 165 19.56 -35.34 -9.81
CA ILE A 165 19.95 -36.13 -8.62
C ILE A 165 19.75 -37.61 -8.89
N GLU A 166 18.62 -38.02 -9.47
CA GLU A 166 18.36 -39.43 -9.81
C GLU A 166 19.31 -39.94 -10.90
N ALA A 167 19.71 -39.08 -11.83
CA ALA A 167 20.71 -39.41 -12.84
C ALA A 167 22.08 -39.79 -12.24
N THR A 168 22.40 -39.38 -11.01
CA THR A 168 23.64 -39.78 -10.33
C THR A 168 23.67 -41.25 -9.91
N LYS A 169 22.50 -41.92 -9.84
CA LYS A 169 22.32 -43.32 -9.38
C LYS A 169 22.83 -43.62 -7.97
N LEU A 170 23.27 -42.62 -7.20
CA LEU A 170 23.76 -42.77 -5.82
C LEU A 170 22.82 -42.16 -4.78
N PHE A 171 21.79 -41.46 -5.25
CA PHE A 171 20.76 -40.87 -4.43
C PHE A 171 19.40 -41.18 -5.05
N ARG A 172 18.38 -41.31 -4.19
CA ARG A 172 16.98 -41.48 -4.56
C ARG A 172 16.13 -40.41 -3.92
N ILE A 173 15.02 -40.06 -4.56
CA ILE A 173 14.08 -39.09 -4.04
C ILE A 173 12.89 -39.81 -3.41
N SER A 174 12.45 -39.30 -2.26
CA SER A 174 11.28 -39.81 -1.55
C SER A 174 10.41 -38.66 -1.09
N ASN A 175 9.09 -38.83 -1.17
CA ASN A 175 8.13 -37.82 -0.72
C ASN A 175 7.38 -38.36 0.49
N ILE A 176 7.50 -37.65 1.62
CA ILE A 176 6.81 -37.98 2.86
C ILE A 176 6.01 -36.75 3.26
N HIS A 177 4.67 -36.88 3.30
CA HIS A 177 3.76 -35.79 3.70
C HIS A 177 4.03 -34.44 3.00
N ARG A 178 4.18 -34.44 1.67
CA ARG A 178 4.46 -33.25 0.83
C ARG A 178 5.85 -32.63 1.04
N THR A 179 6.71 -33.31 1.79
CA THR A 179 8.11 -32.93 1.98
C THR A 179 8.98 -33.87 1.16
N ILE A 180 9.86 -33.30 0.33
CA ILE A 180 10.72 -34.06 -0.58
C ILE A 180 12.09 -34.24 0.04
N HIS A 181 12.47 -35.50 0.21
CA HIS A 181 13.72 -35.96 0.79
C HIS A 181 14.62 -36.57 -0.29
N VAL A 182 15.91 -36.29 -0.19
CA VAL A 182 16.97 -36.91 -0.97
C VAL A 182 17.69 -37.89 -0.05
N LYS A 183 17.68 -39.17 -0.42
CA LYS A 183 18.28 -40.25 0.37
C LYS A 183 19.44 -40.87 -0.40
N ARG A 184 20.55 -41.12 0.29
CA ARG A 184 21.68 -41.86 -0.28
C ARG A 184 21.29 -43.35 -0.43
N LEU A 185 21.72 -43.98 -1.52
CA LEU A 185 21.51 -45.40 -1.81
C LEU A 185 22.59 -46.28 -1.17
#